data_AF-A0A1I2BSY2-F1
#
_entry.id   AF-A0A1I2BSY2-F1
#
_cell.length_a   1.000
_cell.length_b   1.000
_cell.length_c   1.000
_cell.angle_alpha   90.00
_cell.angle_beta   90.00
_cell.angle_gamma   90.00
#
_symmetry.space_group_name_H-M   'P 1'
#
loop_
_entity.id
_entity.type
_entity.pdbx_description
1 polymer ?
#
loop_
_entity_poly.entity_id
_entity_poly.type
_entity_poly.pdbx_seq_one_letter_code
_entity_poly.pdbx_strand_id
1 'polypeptide(L)'
;MVLKNINKAKISIGVKPYRKQETFYDIIGDVHGYAYELQLLLKQMDYENINGVWFHPKRKAIFVGDFTCRGPQTRETINIVKQMVEYGSGMAILGNHEMNVIGHFTKNYDNTPFKPATGSNKKLMDKIKAEYMYEKDKLKADVKWLRRLPFALDLGPVRIVHAYWNNSHIELIKNTLTKGKLTKKILYKVFSPETAISKAIRQTTRGIEINMPHDLIIKDQKNIRRTGFRVRWWEEPYGKTFRQLGYGNKFILPDYTVPPEIIENFEVYPSDAPPVFVGHYCVPSTQMMAASNVCCVDNCLANEGQLAAYRWNGENHIKMTNFVFQGKKTALK
;
A
#
# COMPACT_ATOMS: atom_id res chain seq x y z
N MET A 1 5.74 45.09 -66.72
CA MET A 1 6.67 45.85 -65.85
C MET A 1 6.89 45.02 -64.59
N VAL A 2 8.15 44.76 -64.28
CA VAL A 2 8.69 43.71 -63.39
C VAL A 2 8.32 43.95 -61.92
N LEU A 3 7.75 42.96 -61.23
CA LEU A 3 7.70 42.93 -59.76
C LEU A 3 8.07 41.55 -59.19
N LYS A 4 9.39 41.44 -58.99
CA LYS A 4 10.21 40.67 -58.04
C LYS A 4 9.53 39.66 -57.09
N ASN A 5 10.05 38.44 -57.18
CA ASN A 5 10.04 37.38 -56.18
C ASN A 5 10.56 37.85 -54.81
N ILE A 6 9.81 37.56 -53.73
CA ILE A 6 10.31 37.62 -52.36
C ILE A 6 10.23 36.22 -51.74
N ASN A 7 11.40 35.63 -51.53
CA ASN A 7 11.62 34.39 -50.78
C ASN A 7 11.10 34.52 -49.35
N LYS A 8 10.09 33.72 -48.97
CA LYS A 8 9.75 33.47 -47.56
C LYS A 8 10.63 32.33 -47.04
N ALA A 9 11.72 32.69 -46.38
CA ALA A 9 12.49 31.76 -45.55
C ALA A 9 11.58 31.24 -44.42
N LYS A 10 11.26 29.95 -44.45
CA LYS A 10 10.63 29.25 -43.32
C LYS A 10 11.68 29.07 -42.23
N ILE A 11 11.62 29.90 -41.20
CA ILE A 11 12.33 29.66 -39.95
C ILE A 11 11.64 28.49 -39.26
N SER A 12 12.19 27.28 -39.43
CA SER A 12 11.81 26.10 -38.66
C SER A 12 12.35 26.25 -37.24
N ILE A 13 11.52 26.79 -36.34
CA ILE A 13 11.79 26.72 -34.91
C ILE A 13 11.69 25.24 -34.52
N GLY A 14 12.84 24.60 -34.37
CA GLY A 14 12.93 23.22 -33.91
C GLY A 14 12.40 23.12 -32.48
N VAL A 15 11.11 22.84 -32.33
CA VAL A 15 10.53 22.38 -31.08
C VAL A 15 11.16 21.02 -30.80
N LYS A 16 12.20 21.00 -29.94
CA LYS A 16 12.75 19.74 -29.41
C LYS A 16 11.58 18.94 -28.84
N PRO A 17 11.42 17.65 -29.20
CA PRO A 17 10.36 16.83 -28.64
C PRO A 17 10.51 16.81 -27.11
N TYR A 18 9.40 17.02 -26.42
CA TYR A 18 9.30 16.96 -24.96
C TYR A 18 9.78 15.58 -24.51
N ARG A 19 11.05 15.45 -24.08
CA ARG A 19 11.55 14.21 -23.48
C ARG A 19 10.71 13.95 -22.25
N LYS A 20 9.91 12.89 -22.29
CA LYS A 20 9.18 12.35 -21.14
C LYS A 20 10.22 12.15 -20.03
N GLN A 21 10.18 12.99 -19.00
CA GLN A 21 11.15 12.96 -17.92
C GLN A 21 11.10 11.57 -17.29
N GLU A 22 12.17 10.79 -17.40
CA GLU A 22 12.27 9.48 -16.77
C GLU A 22 12.07 9.67 -15.26
N THR A 23 10.91 9.24 -14.77
CA THR A 23 10.54 9.41 -13.37
C THR A 23 10.84 8.11 -12.66
N PHE A 24 11.84 8.12 -11.79
CA PHE A 24 12.17 6.98 -10.92
C PHE A 24 11.38 7.06 -9.61
N TYR A 25 11.17 5.92 -8.98
CA TYR A 25 10.32 5.81 -7.79
C TYR A 25 11.06 5.15 -6.63
N ASP A 26 10.83 5.65 -5.43
CA ASP A 26 11.24 4.99 -4.19
C ASP A 26 9.99 4.48 -3.50
N ILE A 27 9.79 3.16 -3.57
CA ILE A 27 8.56 2.49 -3.14
C ILE A 27 8.74 2.06 -1.69
N ILE A 28 8.06 2.75 -0.77
CA ILE A 28 8.20 2.63 0.68
C ILE A 28 7.09 1.73 1.24
N GLY A 29 7.50 0.75 2.03
CA GLY A 29 6.64 -0.23 2.70
C GLY A 29 5.78 0.30 3.85
N ASP A 30 5.22 -0.63 4.61
CA ASP A 30 4.35 -0.38 5.75
C ASP A 30 5.08 0.39 6.88
N VAL A 31 4.85 1.71 6.96
CA VAL A 31 5.50 2.58 7.94
C VAL A 31 4.92 2.42 9.35
N HIS A 32 3.62 2.11 9.47
CA HIS A 32 2.96 1.88 10.74
C HIS A 32 3.25 2.94 11.82
N GLY A 33 3.14 4.24 11.50
CA GLY A 33 3.30 5.30 12.49
C GLY A 33 4.71 5.44 13.09
N TYR A 34 5.73 4.88 12.45
CA TYR A 34 7.15 5.06 12.81
C TYR A 34 7.75 6.22 12.02
N ALA A 35 7.33 7.44 12.35
CA ALA A 35 7.73 8.64 11.63
C ALA A 35 9.24 8.90 11.68
N TYR A 36 9.88 8.63 12.82
CA TYR A 36 11.32 8.81 12.96
C TYR A 36 12.11 7.90 11.99
N GLU A 37 11.77 6.62 11.94
CA GLU A 37 12.36 5.66 11.01
C GLU A 37 12.09 6.05 9.55
N LEU A 38 10.90 6.56 9.24
CA LEU A 38 10.61 7.09 7.90
C LEU A 38 11.53 8.26 7.53
N GLN A 39 11.73 9.23 8.43
CA GLN A 39 12.64 10.35 8.16
C GLN A 39 14.08 9.90 7.95
N LEU A 40 14.55 8.90 8.72
CA LEU A 40 15.89 8.33 8.54
C LEU A 40 16.01 7.63 7.18
N LEU A 41 15.03 6.82 6.80
CA LEU A 41 15.01 6.14 5.51
C LEU A 41 15.01 7.15 4.35
N LEU A 42 14.20 8.21 4.44
CA LEU A 42 14.17 9.27 3.43
C LEU A 42 15.55 9.95 3.29
N LYS A 43 16.23 10.26 4.39
CA LYS A 43 17.61 10.77 4.36
C LYS A 43 18.59 9.78 3.71
N GLN A 44 18.48 8.49 4.02
CA GLN A 44 19.33 7.45 3.40
C GLN A 44 19.10 7.31 1.90
N MET A 45 17.91 7.65 1.41
CA MET A 45 17.55 7.68 -0.01
C MET A 45 17.75 9.06 -0.66
N ASP A 46 18.54 9.93 -0.03
CA ASP A 46 18.94 11.24 -0.56
C ASP A 46 17.79 12.25 -0.68
N TYR A 47 16.69 12.08 0.09
CA TYR A 47 15.66 13.09 0.18
C TYR A 47 16.09 14.20 1.14
N GLU A 48 15.85 15.44 0.73
CA GLU A 48 16.06 16.62 1.54
C GLU A 48 14.73 17.10 2.12
N ASN A 49 14.75 17.60 3.36
CA ASN A 49 13.58 18.24 3.96
C ASN A 49 13.69 19.76 3.78
N ILE A 50 12.79 20.34 2.99
CA ILE A 50 12.72 21.78 2.73
C ILE A 50 11.36 22.27 3.23
N ASN A 51 11.36 23.08 4.29
CA ASN A 51 10.15 23.63 4.91
C ASN A 51 9.11 22.56 5.29
N GLY A 52 9.55 21.42 5.81
CA GLY A 52 8.70 20.29 6.20
C GLY A 52 8.46 19.27 5.08
N VAL A 53 8.63 19.65 3.81
CA VAL A 53 8.40 18.75 2.67
C VAL A 53 9.66 17.96 2.35
N TRP A 54 9.55 16.64 2.31
CA TRP A 54 10.61 15.77 1.80
C TRP A 54 10.58 15.72 0.28
N PHE A 55 11.73 15.93 -0.35
CA PHE A 55 11.86 16.05 -1.79
C PHE A 55 13.17 15.42 -2.29
N HIS A 56 13.12 14.83 -3.48
CA HIS A 56 14.30 14.36 -4.21
C HIS A 56 14.23 14.90 -5.65
N PRO A 57 15.32 15.45 -6.22
CA PRO A 57 15.30 16.14 -7.51
C PRO A 57 14.93 15.24 -8.71
N LYS A 58 15.20 13.94 -8.61
CA LYS A 58 15.03 12.97 -9.71
C LYS A 58 14.02 11.85 -9.42
N ARG A 59 13.45 11.80 -8.20
CA ARG A 59 12.72 10.61 -7.71
C ARG A 59 11.47 11.04 -6.95
N LYS A 60 10.46 10.19 -6.97
CA LYS A 60 9.24 10.38 -6.17
C LYS A 60 9.05 9.21 -5.22
N ALA A 61 8.67 9.50 -3.99
CA ALA A 61 8.33 8.48 -3.02
C ALA A 61 6.93 7.89 -3.31
N ILE A 62 6.74 6.59 -3.15
CA ILE A 62 5.44 5.94 -3.24
C ILE A 62 5.20 5.14 -1.97
N PHE A 63 4.18 5.49 -1.19
CA PHE A 63 3.80 4.76 0.02
C PHE A 63 2.74 3.70 -0.32
N VAL A 64 3.03 2.42 -0.01
CA VAL A 64 2.17 1.28 -0.37
C VAL A 64 0.99 1.04 0.58
N GLY A 65 0.64 2.02 1.41
CA GLY A 65 -0.38 1.91 2.45
C GLY A 65 0.19 1.55 3.82
N ASP A 66 -0.71 1.35 4.78
CA ASP A 66 -0.41 0.95 6.16
C ASP A 66 0.64 1.83 6.87
N PHE A 67 0.71 3.10 6.50
CA PHE A 67 1.56 4.09 7.15
C PHE A 67 0.97 4.61 8.47
N THR A 68 -0.28 4.25 8.78
CA THR A 68 -0.93 4.50 10.08
C THR A 68 -0.86 3.31 11.03
N CYS A 69 -1.24 3.53 12.29
CA CYS A 69 -1.41 2.52 13.34
C CYS A 69 -0.10 1.85 13.82
N ARG A 70 -0.18 1.14 14.96
CA ARG A 70 0.88 0.38 15.66
C ARG A 70 1.98 1.23 16.30
N GLY A 71 2.72 2.02 15.52
CA GLY A 71 3.79 2.89 16.01
C GLY A 71 3.29 4.11 16.78
N PRO A 72 4.19 4.84 17.46
CA PRO A 72 3.83 5.91 18.39
C PRO A 72 3.59 7.28 17.73
N GLN A 73 3.85 7.43 16.43
CA GLN A 73 3.88 8.73 15.73
C GLN A 73 2.97 8.71 14.49
N THR A 74 1.77 8.13 14.58
CA THR A 74 0.83 8.04 13.45
C THR A 74 0.50 9.41 12.86
N ARG A 75 0.27 10.41 13.71
CA ARG A 75 0.00 11.79 13.30
C ARG A 75 1.13 12.38 12.48
N GLU A 76 2.37 12.21 12.93
CA GLU A 76 3.54 12.73 12.25
C GLU A 76 3.78 11.99 10.93
N THR A 77 3.60 10.67 10.90
CA THR A 77 3.69 9.90 9.66
C THR A 77 2.66 10.37 8.63
N ILE A 78 1.39 10.57 9.04
CA ILE A 78 0.38 11.13 8.14
C ILE A 78 0.80 12.52 7.64
N ASN A 79 1.35 13.37 8.52
CA ASN A 79 1.79 14.70 8.14
C ASN A 79 2.88 14.67 7.06
N ILE A 80 3.91 13.84 7.24
CA ILE A 80 5.00 13.65 6.26
C ILE A 80 4.44 13.19 4.90
N VAL A 81 3.68 12.10 4.89
CA VAL A 81 3.13 11.53 3.65
C VAL A 81 2.22 12.54 2.95
N LYS A 82 1.35 13.20 3.71
CA LYS A 82 0.42 14.21 3.19
C LYS A 82 1.15 15.38 2.53
N GLN A 83 2.16 15.93 3.20
CA GLN A 83 2.94 17.04 2.63
C GLN A 83 3.65 16.64 1.33
N MET A 84 4.22 15.45 1.26
CA MET A 84 4.85 14.94 0.02
C MET A 84 3.83 14.75 -1.10
N VAL A 85 2.65 14.20 -0.80
CA VAL A 85 1.59 13.98 -1.79
C VAL A 85 1.00 15.30 -2.28
N GLU A 86 0.72 16.24 -1.39
CA GLU A 86 0.16 17.55 -1.75
C GLU A 86 1.16 18.42 -2.54
N TYR A 87 2.46 18.30 -2.25
CA TYR A 87 3.53 18.96 -3.02
C TYR A 87 3.83 18.27 -4.36
N GLY A 88 3.50 16.98 -4.49
CA GLY A 88 3.78 16.17 -5.68
C GLY A 88 5.16 15.51 -5.72
N SER A 89 5.90 15.53 -4.60
CA SER A 89 7.14 14.77 -4.40
C SER A 89 6.89 13.31 -4.01
N GLY A 90 5.64 12.96 -3.68
CA GLY A 90 5.26 11.59 -3.40
C GLY A 90 3.84 11.23 -3.83
N MET A 91 3.53 9.93 -3.76
CA MET A 91 2.23 9.33 -3.98
C MET A 91 1.95 8.33 -2.86
N ALA A 92 0.68 8.07 -2.55
CA ALA A 92 0.30 7.11 -1.52
C ALA A 92 -0.99 6.39 -1.91
N ILE A 93 -1.09 5.12 -1.53
CA ILE A 93 -2.32 4.33 -1.63
C ILE A 93 -2.88 3.99 -0.24
N LEU A 94 -4.14 3.55 -0.19
CA LEU A 94 -4.80 3.10 1.03
C LEU A 94 -4.44 1.64 1.35
N GLY A 95 -4.00 1.40 2.59
CA GLY A 95 -3.92 0.08 3.18
C GLY A 95 -5.12 -0.26 4.08
N ASN A 96 -5.06 -1.44 4.71
CA ASN A 96 -6.13 -1.86 5.61
C ASN A 96 -6.20 -1.03 6.90
N HIS A 97 -5.07 -0.51 7.38
CA HIS A 97 -5.01 0.30 8.58
C HIS A 97 -5.63 1.68 8.32
N GLU A 98 -5.38 2.30 7.17
CA GLU A 98 -6.07 3.54 6.79
C GLU A 98 -7.59 3.31 6.67
N MET A 99 -8.03 2.18 6.13
CA MET A 99 -9.46 1.83 6.10
C MET A 99 -10.06 1.66 7.50
N ASN A 100 -9.33 1.09 8.45
CA ASN A 100 -9.77 1.01 9.85
C ASN A 100 -9.87 2.42 10.48
N VAL A 101 -8.90 3.29 10.24
CA VAL A 101 -8.89 4.70 10.69
C VAL A 101 -10.09 5.45 10.10
N ILE A 102 -10.33 5.33 8.79
CA ILE A 102 -11.46 5.95 8.10
C ILE A 102 -12.78 5.47 8.69
N GLY A 103 -12.95 4.15 8.88
CA GLY A 103 -14.16 3.56 9.43
C GLY A 103 -14.44 3.97 10.87
N HIS A 104 -13.40 4.10 11.69
CA HIS A 104 -13.54 4.44 13.10
C HIS A 104 -13.80 5.93 13.34
N PHE A 105 -13.06 6.81 12.66
CA PHE A 105 -13.12 8.26 12.92
C PHE A 105 -14.10 9.01 12.02
N THR A 106 -14.63 8.38 10.97
CA THR A 106 -15.72 8.98 10.18
C THR A 106 -17.06 8.65 10.81
N LYS A 107 -17.83 9.69 11.14
CA LYS A 107 -19.20 9.54 11.61
C LYS A 107 -20.20 9.35 10.47
N ASN A 108 -21.07 8.37 10.61
CA ASN A 108 -22.21 8.10 9.73
C ASN A 108 -23.33 9.16 9.93
N TYR A 109 -24.53 8.93 9.39
CA TYR A 109 -25.65 9.88 9.56
C TYR A 109 -26.22 9.88 10.98
N ASP A 110 -26.09 8.77 11.70
CA ASP A 110 -26.52 8.58 13.09
C ASP A 110 -25.46 9.04 14.11
N ASN A 111 -24.45 9.81 13.67
CA ASN A 111 -23.37 10.34 14.49
C ASN A 111 -22.49 9.27 15.18
N THR A 112 -22.50 8.03 14.70
CA THR A 112 -21.67 6.89 15.17
C THR A 112 -20.59 6.51 14.14
N PRO A 113 -19.51 5.82 14.53
CA PRO A 113 -18.50 5.33 13.58
C PRO A 113 -19.10 4.39 12.52
N PHE A 114 -18.61 4.46 11.28
CA PHE A 114 -18.97 3.48 10.25
C PHE A 114 -18.53 2.05 10.61
N LYS A 115 -17.35 1.91 11.21
CA LYS A 115 -16.83 0.64 11.71
C LYS A 115 -16.15 0.88 13.07
N PRO A 116 -16.88 0.67 14.17
CA PRO A 116 -16.30 0.74 15.51
C PRO A 116 -15.12 -0.22 15.63
N ALA A 117 -14.05 0.22 16.28
CA ALA A 117 -12.88 -0.61 16.49
C ALA A 117 -13.10 -1.47 17.74
N THR A 118 -12.77 -2.76 17.63
CA THR A 118 -12.91 -3.75 18.71
C THR A 118 -11.56 -4.38 19.03
N GLY A 119 -11.45 -5.02 20.20
CA GLY A 119 -10.27 -5.78 20.61
C GLY A 119 -8.96 -4.99 20.51
N SER A 120 -7.95 -5.58 19.87
CA SER A 120 -6.64 -4.96 19.64
C SER A 120 -6.72 -3.70 18.78
N ASN A 121 -7.65 -3.63 17.82
CA ASN A 121 -7.82 -2.47 16.95
C ASN A 121 -8.34 -1.24 17.73
N LYS A 122 -9.15 -1.45 18.78
CA LYS A 122 -9.61 -0.35 19.66
C LYS A 122 -8.42 0.36 20.31
N LYS A 123 -7.47 -0.40 20.86
CA LYS A 123 -6.25 0.15 21.48
C LYS A 123 -5.44 1.00 20.50
N LEU A 124 -5.41 0.62 19.22
CA LEU A 124 -4.73 1.40 18.18
C LEU A 124 -5.45 2.73 17.91
N MET A 125 -6.78 2.71 17.78
CA MET A 125 -7.56 3.93 17.58
C MET A 125 -7.49 4.87 18.78
N ASP A 126 -7.49 4.35 20.00
CA ASP A 126 -7.36 5.15 21.22
C ASP A 126 -5.99 5.87 21.28
N LYS A 127 -4.90 5.18 20.89
CA LYS A 127 -3.57 5.80 20.76
C LYS A 127 -3.56 6.92 19.73
N ILE A 128 -4.09 6.66 18.52
CA ILE A 128 -4.18 7.69 17.48
C ILE A 128 -5.00 8.86 17.99
N LYS A 129 -6.15 8.63 18.64
CA LYS A 129 -6.96 9.71 19.20
C LYS A 129 -6.20 10.55 20.23
N ALA A 130 -5.36 9.92 21.05
CA ALA A 130 -4.53 10.61 22.03
C ALA A 130 -3.48 11.53 21.37
N GLU A 131 -2.86 11.10 20.25
CA GLU A 131 -1.92 11.94 19.49
C GLU A 131 -2.55 13.25 18.97
N TYR A 132 -3.89 13.30 18.84
CA TYR A 132 -4.64 14.48 18.40
C TYR A 132 -5.48 15.12 19.52
N MET A 133 -5.20 14.84 20.80
CA MET A 133 -6.04 15.29 21.93
C MET A 133 -6.34 16.80 21.91
N TYR A 134 -5.34 17.61 21.56
CA TYR A 134 -5.42 19.07 21.49
C TYR A 134 -5.79 19.61 20.09
N GLU A 135 -5.88 18.74 19.08
CA GLU A 135 -6.10 19.12 17.67
C GLU A 135 -7.14 18.22 17.00
N LYS A 136 -8.33 18.11 17.60
CA LYS A 136 -9.42 17.24 17.12
C LYS A 136 -9.86 17.56 15.70
N ASP A 137 -9.81 18.82 15.29
CA ASP A 137 -10.17 19.20 13.92
C ASP A 137 -9.10 18.82 12.90
N LYS A 138 -7.83 18.75 13.31
CA LYS A 138 -6.76 18.20 12.48
C LYS A 138 -6.99 16.71 12.22
N LEU A 139 -7.39 15.93 13.23
CA LEU A 139 -7.75 14.52 13.03
C LEU A 139 -8.87 14.36 11.98
N LYS A 140 -9.91 15.19 12.05
CA LYS A 140 -10.99 15.19 11.05
C LYS A 140 -10.47 15.55 9.67
N ALA A 141 -9.57 16.53 9.56
CA ALA A 141 -8.98 16.96 8.29
C ALA A 141 -8.10 15.86 7.69
N ASP A 142 -7.28 15.19 8.50
CA ASP A 142 -6.39 14.12 8.07
C ASP A 142 -7.17 12.87 7.66
N VAL A 143 -8.24 12.50 8.38
CA VAL A 143 -9.16 11.42 7.96
C VAL A 143 -9.91 11.78 6.66
N LYS A 144 -10.29 13.05 6.46
CA LYS A 144 -10.87 13.51 5.18
C LYS A 144 -9.86 13.43 4.04
N TRP A 145 -8.58 13.72 4.30
CA TRP A 145 -7.51 13.58 3.31
C TRP A 145 -7.27 12.12 2.93
N LEU A 146 -7.18 11.20 3.90
CA LEU A 146 -7.05 9.76 3.64
C LEU A 146 -8.13 9.24 2.67
N ARG A 147 -9.37 9.71 2.83
CA ARG A 147 -10.49 9.33 1.96
C ARG A 147 -10.36 9.75 0.49
N ARG A 148 -9.32 10.49 0.12
CA ARG A 148 -9.02 10.92 -1.25
C ARG A 148 -7.87 10.13 -1.88
N LEU A 149 -7.20 9.29 -1.10
CA LEU A 149 -6.12 8.45 -1.60
C LEU A 149 -6.70 7.30 -2.46
N PRO A 150 -6.01 6.91 -3.54
CA PRO A 150 -6.38 5.74 -4.34
C PRO A 150 -6.09 4.43 -3.61
N PHE A 151 -6.66 3.32 -4.08
CA PHE A 151 -6.39 1.98 -3.57
C PHE A 151 -5.24 1.27 -4.30
N ALA A 152 -4.93 1.71 -5.51
CA ALA A 152 -3.87 1.19 -6.35
C ALA A 152 -3.37 2.29 -7.30
N LEU A 153 -2.14 2.14 -7.79
CA LEU A 153 -1.56 2.96 -8.85
C LEU A 153 -1.10 2.04 -9.99
N ASP A 154 -1.62 2.26 -11.20
CA ASP A 154 -1.02 1.75 -12.43
C ASP A 154 -0.24 2.88 -13.08
N LEU A 155 1.10 2.80 -13.07
CA LEU A 155 1.97 3.82 -13.64
C LEU A 155 2.43 3.44 -15.06
N GLY A 156 2.00 2.29 -15.58
CA GLY A 156 2.47 1.68 -16.82
C GLY A 156 3.53 0.61 -16.56
N PRO A 157 4.83 0.95 -16.45
CA PRO A 157 5.89 -0.02 -16.26
C PRO A 157 6.00 -0.53 -14.81
N VAL A 158 5.23 0.03 -13.88
CA VAL A 158 5.19 -0.41 -12.48
C VAL A 158 3.80 -0.21 -11.89
N ARG A 159 3.41 -1.12 -11.01
CA ARG A 159 2.11 -1.18 -10.34
C ARG A 159 2.26 -1.21 -8.83
N ILE A 160 1.33 -0.57 -8.13
CA ILE A 160 1.36 -0.45 -6.67
C ILE A 160 -0.03 -0.79 -6.14
N VAL A 161 -0.10 -1.74 -5.21
CA VAL A 161 -1.32 -2.11 -4.50
C VAL A 161 -0.95 -2.58 -3.10
N HIS A 162 -1.81 -2.41 -2.11
CA HIS A 162 -1.39 -2.74 -0.74
C HIS A 162 -1.25 -4.26 -0.54
N ALA A 163 -2.11 -5.09 -1.14
CA ALA A 163 -2.03 -6.55 -0.97
C ALA A 163 -2.31 -7.37 -2.23
N TYR A 164 -3.46 -7.21 -2.89
CA TYR A 164 -3.85 -8.02 -4.07
C TYR A 164 -4.16 -7.15 -5.28
N TRP A 165 -3.43 -7.39 -6.38
CA TRP A 165 -3.74 -6.76 -7.67
C TRP A 165 -4.80 -7.56 -8.42
N ASN A 166 -5.91 -6.91 -8.76
CA ASN A 166 -6.92 -7.47 -9.65
C ASN A 166 -7.54 -6.35 -10.48
N ASN A 167 -7.52 -6.48 -11.80
CA ASN A 167 -7.98 -5.42 -12.69
C ASN A 167 -9.47 -5.13 -12.48
N SER A 168 -10.30 -6.17 -12.36
CA SER A 168 -11.74 -6.03 -12.12
C SER A 168 -12.06 -5.32 -10.79
N HIS A 169 -11.29 -5.60 -9.72
CA HIS A 169 -11.42 -4.88 -8.46
C HIS A 169 -11.03 -3.41 -8.59
N ILE A 170 -9.91 -3.11 -9.24
CA ILE A 170 -9.41 -1.74 -9.41
C ILE A 170 -10.41 -0.92 -10.22
N GLU A 171 -10.95 -1.47 -11.31
CA GLU A 171 -11.98 -0.84 -12.13
C GLU A 171 -13.29 -0.63 -11.35
N LEU A 172 -13.75 -1.65 -10.63
CA LEU A 172 -14.95 -1.55 -9.79
C LEU A 172 -14.80 -0.44 -8.74
N ILE A 173 -13.65 -0.38 -8.07
CA ILE A 173 -13.34 0.66 -7.08
C ILE A 173 -13.37 2.02 -7.78
N LYS A 174 -12.62 2.20 -8.86
CA LYS A 174 -12.54 3.46 -9.61
C LYS A 174 -13.92 3.96 -10.05
N ASN A 175 -14.76 3.08 -10.58
CA ASN A 175 -16.11 3.39 -11.06
C ASN A 175 -17.09 3.69 -9.91
N THR A 176 -16.87 3.12 -8.72
CA THR A 176 -17.71 3.37 -7.54
C THR A 176 -17.36 4.69 -6.86
N LEU A 177 -16.09 5.14 -6.93
CA LEU A 177 -15.63 6.37 -6.28
C LEU A 177 -16.19 7.63 -6.96
N THR A 178 -16.88 8.48 -6.18
CA THR A 178 -17.40 9.75 -6.70
C THR A 178 -16.29 10.80 -6.72
N LYS A 179 -15.83 11.25 -7.89
CA LYS A 179 -14.70 12.18 -8.03
C LYS A 179 -13.43 11.68 -7.29
N GLY A 180 -13.18 10.37 -7.34
CA GLY A 180 -12.00 9.75 -6.74
C GLY A 180 -11.95 9.75 -5.20
N LYS A 181 -13.08 9.97 -4.51
CA LYS A 181 -13.11 10.00 -3.04
C LYS A 181 -14.12 9.03 -2.42
N LEU A 182 -13.79 8.52 -1.25
CA LEU A 182 -14.69 7.76 -0.39
C LEU A 182 -15.71 8.70 0.28
N THR A 183 -16.86 8.91 -0.35
CA THR A 183 -17.97 9.69 0.22
C THR A 183 -18.67 8.91 1.35
N LYS A 184 -19.43 9.58 2.23
CA LYS A 184 -20.22 8.88 3.26
C LYS A 184 -21.17 7.83 2.67
N LYS A 185 -21.81 8.13 1.52
CA LYS A 185 -22.67 7.20 0.79
C LYS A 185 -21.92 5.95 0.34
N ILE A 186 -20.67 6.09 -0.12
CA ILE A 186 -19.83 4.96 -0.51
C ILE A 186 -19.40 4.17 0.73
N LEU A 187 -19.01 4.84 1.82
CA LEU A 187 -18.58 4.18 3.05
C LEU A 187 -19.64 3.21 3.61
N TYR A 188 -20.94 3.50 3.47
CA TYR A 188 -21.98 2.53 3.81
C TYR A 188 -21.80 1.22 3.01
N LYS A 189 -21.67 1.30 1.68
CA LYS A 189 -21.46 0.11 0.84
C LYS A 189 -20.17 -0.63 1.16
N VAL A 190 -19.10 0.10 1.48
CA VAL A 190 -17.77 -0.46 1.77
C VAL A 190 -17.74 -1.20 3.11
N PHE A 191 -18.44 -0.68 4.13
CA PHE A 191 -18.48 -1.30 5.45
C PHE A 191 -19.68 -2.23 5.67
N SER A 192 -20.62 -2.29 4.73
CA SER A 192 -21.61 -3.37 4.66
C SER A 192 -20.95 -4.70 4.29
N PRO A 193 -21.26 -5.79 5.01
CA PRO A 193 -20.93 -7.15 4.58
C PRO A 193 -21.51 -7.45 3.19
N GLU A 194 -20.87 -8.39 2.48
CA GLU A 194 -21.41 -9.02 1.26
C GLU A 194 -21.62 -8.14 0.00
N THR A 195 -21.18 -6.89 -0.02
CA THR A 195 -21.20 -6.11 -1.28
C THR A 195 -19.96 -6.41 -2.15
N ALA A 196 -20.12 -6.38 -3.48
CA ALA A 196 -18.99 -6.57 -4.41
C ALA A 196 -17.86 -5.56 -4.16
N ILE A 197 -18.19 -4.29 -3.87
CA ILE A 197 -17.21 -3.25 -3.54
C ILE A 197 -16.51 -3.51 -2.20
N SER A 198 -17.23 -4.03 -1.20
CA SER A 198 -16.66 -4.43 0.10
C SER A 198 -15.65 -5.56 -0.09
N LYS A 199 -15.99 -6.60 -0.87
CA LYS A 199 -15.07 -7.69 -1.24
C LYS A 199 -13.84 -7.15 -1.98
N ALA A 200 -14.05 -6.33 -3.02
CA ALA A 200 -12.96 -5.75 -3.82
C ALA A 200 -11.99 -4.94 -2.97
N ILE A 201 -12.48 -4.01 -2.14
CA ILE A 201 -11.62 -3.20 -1.24
C ILE A 201 -10.94 -4.09 -0.20
N ARG A 202 -11.66 -5.05 0.38
CA ARG A 202 -11.10 -5.98 1.37
C ARG A 202 -9.94 -6.76 0.78
N GLN A 203 -10.11 -7.37 -0.40
CA GLN A 203 -9.05 -8.15 -1.03
C GLN A 203 -7.90 -7.25 -1.51
N THR A 204 -8.18 -6.09 -2.10
CA THR A 204 -7.15 -5.12 -2.53
C THR A 204 -6.26 -4.68 -1.36
N THR A 205 -6.84 -4.53 -0.16
CA THR A 205 -6.13 -4.07 1.04
C THR A 205 -5.72 -5.17 2.02
N ARG A 206 -6.12 -6.43 1.84
CA ARG A 206 -5.81 -7.52 2.79
C ARG A 206 -5.36 -8.83 2.13
N GLY A 207 -5.32 -8.85 0.81
CA GLY A 207 -4.95 -10.03 0.05
C GLY A 207 -6.10 -11.03 -0.07
N ILE A 208 -5.78 -12.17 -0.65
CA ILE A 208 -6.63 -13.35 -0.66
C ILE A 208 -6.30 -14.18 0.59
N GLU A 209 -7.35 -14.52 1.34
CA GLU A 209 -7.28 -15.41 2.50
C GLU A 209 -8.27 -16.55 2.28
N ILE A 210 -7.78 -17.78 2.36
CA ILE A 210 -8.59 -18.99 2.22
C ILE A 210 -8.87 -19.54 3.61
N ASN A 211 -10.12 -19.90 3.89
CA ASN A 211 -10.48 -20.58 5.13
C ASN A 211 -9.93 -22.01 5.13
N MET A 212 -9.30 -22.40 6.22
CA MET A 212 -8.81 -23.75 6.44
C MET A 212 -9.97 -24.68 6.84
N PRO A 213 -9.85 -25.99 6.56
CA PRO A 213 -10.79 -26.99 7.06
C PRO A 213 -10.98 -26.92 8.57
N HIS A 214 -12.18 -27.19 9.07
CA HIS A 214 -12.50 -27.06 10.50
C HIS A 214 -11.78 -28.07 11.39
N ASP A 215 -11.36 -29.20 10.83
CA ASP A 215 -10.55 -30.24 11.45
C ASP A 215 -9.04 -29.92 11.43
N LEU A 216 -8.60 -28.99 10.57
CA LEU A 216 -7.23 -28.49 10.58
C LEU A 216 -7.03 -27.46 11.71
N ILE A 217 -6.42 -27.91 12.82
CA ILE A 217 -6.13 -27.06 13.98
C ILE A 217 -4.69 -26.56 13.92
N ILE A 218 -4.53 -25.33 13.45
CA ILE A 218 -3.24 -24.61 13.49
C ILE A 218 -3.32 -23.47 14.48
N LYS A 219 -2.28 -23.32 15.30
CA LYS A 219 -2.14 -22.20 16.23
C LYS A 219 -0.88 -21.40 15.91
N ASP A 220 -0.93 -20.11 16.17
CA ASP A 220 0.24 -19.25 16.07
C ASP A 220 1.10 -19.31 17.35
N GLN A 221 2.19 -18.54 17.35
CA GLN A 221 3.10 -18.40 18.50
C GLN A 221 2.42 -17.86 19.77
N LYS A 222 1.23 -17.25 19.65
CA LYS A 222 0.42 -16.76 20.78
C LYS A 222 -0.67 -17.74 21.19
N ASN A 223 -0.59 -18.99 20.71
CA ASN A 223 -1.56 -20.05 20.97
C ASN A 223 -2.99 -19.71 20.47
N ILE A 224 -3.10 -18.79 19.50
CA ILE A 224 -4.37 -18.39 18.89
C ILE A 224 -4.65 -19.32 17.70
N ARG A 225 -5.81 -19.98 17.72
CA ARG A 225 -6.28 -20.80 16.59
C ARG A 225 -6.45 -19.92 15.35
N ARG A 226 -5.85 -20.35 14.24
CA ARG A 226 -5.99 -19.73 12.93
C ARG A 226 -7.01 -20.52 12.12
N THR A 227 -7.89 -19.80 11.43
CA THR A 227 -9.00 -20.37 10.66
C THR A 227 -8.86 -20.11 9.16
N GLY A 228 -7.92 -19.26 8.76
CA GLY A 228 -7.61 -18.98 7.38
C GLY A 228 -6.12 -18.69 7.20
N PHE A 229 -5.67 -18.71 5.96
CA PHE A 229 -4.29 -18.46 5.59
C PHE A 229 -4.22 -17.64 4.30
N ARG A 230 -3.19 -16.81 4.21
CA ARG A 230 -2.93 -15.94 3.06
C ARG A 230 -2.20 -16.72 1.97
N VAL A 231 -2.54 -16.43 0.72
CA VAL A 231 -2.04 -17.18 -0.44
C VAL A 231 -1.22 -16.33 -1.42
N ARG A 232 -0.40 -17.02 -2.21
CA ARG A 232 0.33 -16.49 -3.38
C ARG A 232 -0.63 -16.31 -4.55
N TRP A 233 -1.20 -15.12 -4.67
CA TRP A 233 -2.16 -14.80 -5.74
C TRP A 233 -1.52 -14.58 -7.11
N TRP A 234 -0.19 -14.69 -7.23
CA TRP A 234 0.57 -14.65 -8.48
C TRP A 234 1.00 -16.03 -8.96
N GLU A 235 0.48 -17.10 -8.36
CA GLU A 235 0.73 -18.45 -8.83
C GLU A 235 -0.57 -19.26 -8.88
N GLU A 236 -0.61 -20.25 -9.77
CA GLU A 236 -1.73 -21.20 -9.88
C GLU A 236 -1.94 -21.95 -8.54
N PRO A 237 -3.13 -21.88 -7.91
CA PRO A 237 -3.37 -22.55 -6.63
C PRO A 237 -3.55 -24.07 -6.70
N TYR A 238 -4.05 -24.64 -7.80
CA TYR A 238 -4.38 -26.06 -7.84
C TYR A 238 -3.15 -26.97 -7.77
N GLY A 239 -3.26 -28.06 -6.99
CA GLY A 239 -2.20 -29.06 -6.84
C GLY A 239 -1.10 -28.70 -5.84
N LYS A 240 -1.16 -27.53 -5.20
CA LYS A 240 -0.15 -27.09 -4.21
C LYS A 240 -0.44 -27.54 -2.80
N THR A 241 0.60 -27.67 -1.99
CA THR A 241 0.45 -27.82 -0.53
C THR A 241 0.10 -26.50 0.15
N PHE A 242 -0.46 -26.54 1.36
CA PHE A 242 -0.73 -25.32 2.14
C PHE A 242 0.55 -24.46 2.26
N ARG A 243 1.70 -25.10 2.51
CA ARG A 243 3.00 -24.42 2.59
C ARG A 243 3.42 -23.78 1.27
N GLN A 244 3.25 -24.46 0.15
CA GLN A 244 3.59 -23.93 -1.19
C GLN A 244 2.68 -22.77 -1.58
N LEU A 245 1.38 -22.87 -1.30
CA LEU A 245 0.41 -21.83 -1.62
C LEU A 245 0.49 -20.64 -0.66
N GLY A 246 0.94 -20.85 0.57
CA GLY A 246 0.99 -19.82 1.62
C GLY A 246 2.02 -18.72 1.37
N TYR A 247 1.69 -17.50 1.80
CA TYR A 247 2.63 -16.38 1.83
C TYR A 247 2.32 -15.37 2.94
N GLY A 248 3.34 -14.90 3.67
CA GLY A 248 3.16 -13.89 4.74
C GLY A 248 2.29 -14.35 5.91
N ASN A 249 2.26 -15.66 6.20
CA ASN A 249 1.55 -16.23 7.35
C ASN A 249 2.47 -16.25 8.58
N LYS A 250 1.96 -15.83 9.74
CA LYS A 250 2.71 -15.79 11.02
C LYS A 250 2.70 -17.11 11.78
N PHE A 251 2.44 -18.20 11.08
CA PHE A 251 2.30 -19.55 11.61
C PHE A 251 2.71 -20.54 10.51
N ILE A 252 3.08 -21.75 10.94
CA ILE A 252 3.60 -22.77 10.03
C ILE A 252 2.41 -23.48 9.37
N LEU A 253 2.43 -23.51 8.05
CA LEU A 253 1.46 -24.25 7.25
C LEU A 253 1.95 -25.68 7.01
N PRO A 254 1.01 -26.65 6.98
CA PRO A 254 1.34 -28.05 6.75
C PRO A 254 1.76 -28.27 5.29
N ASP A 255 2.38 -29.41 5.04
CA ASP A 255 2.95 -29.74 3.72
C ASP A 255 2.17 -30.88 3.04
N TYR A 256 0.84 -30.76 3.05
CA TYR A 256 -0.05 -31.60 2.25
C TYR A 256 -0.92 -30.74 1.34
N THR A 257 -1.46 -31.35 0.28
CA THR A 257 -2.21 -30.66 -0.78
C THR A 257 -3.43 -29.93 -0.23
N VAL A 258 -3.64 -28.69 -0.70
CA VAL A 258 -4.85 -27.93 -0.42
C VAL A 258 -6.03 -28.61 -1.13
N PRO A 259 -7.10 -28.99 -0.41
CA PRO A 259 -8.30 -29.54 -1.04
C PRO A 259 -8.87 -28.57 -2.09
N PRO A 260 -9.14 -29.01 -3.34
CA PRO A 260 -9.67 -28.12 -4.38
C PRO A 260 -10.97 -27.40 -3.98
N GLU A 261 -11.77 -28.00 -3.11
CA GLU A 261 -13.07 -27.51 -2.66
C GLU A 261 -12.98 -26.24 -1.80
N ILE A 262 -11.84 -26.01 -1.15
CA ILE A 262 -11.63 -24.81 -0.33
C ILE A 262 -10.94 -23.69 -1.12
N ILE A 263 -10.47 -23.97 -2.34
CA ILE A 263 -9.81 -22.97 -3.19
C ILE A 263 -10.88 -22.11 -3.85
N GLU A 264 -11.03 -20.88 -3.37
CA GLU A 264 -11.84 -19.87 -4.05
C GLU A 264 -11.16 -19.42 -5.36
N ASN A 265 -11.95 -19.22 -6.41
CA ASN A 265 -11.44 -18.65 -7.66
C ASN A 265 -10.95 -17.21 -7.44
N PHE A 266 -9.69 -16.97 -7.79
CA PHE A 266 -9.09 -15.63 -7.89
C PHE A 266 -8.27 -15.53 -9.17
N GLU A 267 -8.12 -14.30 -9.68
CA GLU A 267 -7.29 -14.04 -10.86
C GLU A 267 -5.82 -14.11 -10.47
N VAL A 268 -5.07 -14.97 -11.15
CA VAL A 268 -3.63 -15.13 -10.97
C VAL A 268 -2.91 -13.97 -11.67
N TYR A 269 -2.00 -13.31 -10.96
CA TYR A 269 -1.20 -12.25 -11.57
C TYR A 269 -0.19 -12.82 -12.58
N PRO A 270 -0.22 -12.38 -13.84
CA PRO A 270 0.66 -12.95 -14.87
C PRO A 270 2.14 -12.66 -14.59
N SER A 271 3.01 -13.61 -14.90
CA SER A 271 4.47 -13.47 -14.72
C SER A 271 5.13 -12.52 -15.72
N ASP A 272 4.45 -12.22 -16.82
CA ASP A 272 4.85 -11.27 -17.86
C ASP A 272 4.23 -9.87 -17.67
N ALA A 273 3.35 -9.70 -16.67
CA ALA A 273 2.79 -8.40 -16.31
C ALA A 273 3.86 -7.48 -15.68
N PRO A 274 3.65 -6.15 -15.69
CA PRO A 274 4.56 -5.19 -15.06
C PRO A 274 4.87 -5.53 -13.59
N PRO A 275 6.06 -5.20 -13.07
CA PRO A 275 6.36 -5.30 -11.65
C PRO A 275 5.27 -4.70 -10.77
N VAL A 276 4.80 -5.48 -9.80
CA VAL A 276 3.83 -5.04 -8.80
C VAL A 276 4.43 -5.07 -7.40
N PHE A 277 4.28 -3.94 -6.71
CA PHE A 277 4.79 -3.75 -5.35
C PHE A 277 3.64 -3.75 -4.34
N VAL A 278 3.82 -4.51 -3.26
CA VAL A 278 2.82 -4.74 -2.21
C VAL A 278 3.37 -4.57 -0.80
N GLY A 279 2.49 -4.28 0.15
CA GLY A 279 2.78 -4.24 1.58
C GLY A 279 2.15 -5.45 2.29
N HIS A 280 1.57 -5.23 3.48
CA HIS A 280 0.62 -6.11 4.19
C HIS A 280 1.15 -7.45 4.75
N TYR A 281 1.99 -8.15 3.99
CA TYR A 281 2.32 -9.55 4.23
C TYR A 281 3.31 -9.74 5.36
N CYS A 282 4.08 -8.72 5.73
CA CYS A 282 5.05 -8.73 6.82
C CYS A 282 5.95 -9.97 6.71
N VAL A 283 6.93 -9.90 5.81
CA VAL A 283 7.83 -11.01 5.46
C VAL A 283 9.30 -10.66 5.75
N PRO A 284 10.17 -11.66 6.03
CA PRO A 284 11.59 -11.40 6.16
C PRO A 284 12.19 -10.95 4.82
N SER A 285 13.36 -10.29 4.86
CA SER A 285 14.06 -9.80 3.67
C SER A 285 14.28 -10.86 2.59
N THR A 286 14.50 -12.12 2.99
CA THR A 286 14.69 -13.26 2.09
C THR A 286 13.44 -13.64 1.28
N GLN A 287 12.26 -13.15 1.65
CA GLN A 287 10.98 -13.44 0.98
C GLN A 287 10.32 -12.21 0.35
N MET A 288 10.97 -11.04 0.43
CA MET A 288 10.43 -9.80 -0.14
C MET A 288 10.30 -9.86 -1.67
N MET A 289 11.21 -10.54 -2.36
CA MET A 289 11.03 -10.90 -3.77
C MET A 289 10.14 -12.14 -3.85
N ALA A 290 8.83 -11.93 -3.97
CA ALA A 290 7.85 -12.99 -3.94
C ALA A 290 7.78 -13.76 -5.28
N ALA A 291 8.06 -13.07 -6.38
CA ALA A 291 8.29 -13.60 -7.72
C ALA A 291 9.21 -12.65 -8.51
N SER A 292 9.51 -12.97 -9.78
CA SER A 292 10.33 -12.12 -10.66
C SER A 292 9.75 -10.71 -10.89
N ASN A 293 8.42 -10.59 -10.84
CA ASN A 293 7.66 -9.34 -11.03
C ASN A 293 6.73 -9.01 -9.85
N VAL A 294 6.83 -9.69 -8.70
CA VAL A 294 6.04 -9.40 -7.49
C VAL A 294 6.97 -9.13 -6.31
N CYS A 295 6.86 -7.95 -5.72
CA CYS A 295 7.73 -7.49 -4.65
C CYS A 295 6.92 -7.04 -3.42
N CYS A 296 7.10 -7.71 -2.29
CA CYS A 296 6.61 -7.25 -1.00
C CYS A 296 7.64 -6.31 -0.35
N VAL A 297 7.28 -5.06 -0.12
CA VAL A 297 8.10 -4.05 0.57
C VAL A 297 7.77 -3.94 2.08
N ASP A 298 6.98 -4.85 2.64
CA ASP A 298 6.70 -4.93 4.08
C ASP A 298 7.64 -5.93 4.79
N ASN A 299 8.71 -5.39 5.40
CA ASN A 299 9.66 -6.14 6.23
C ASN A 299 9.35 -6.00 7.73
N CYS A 300 8.06 -6.05 8.10
CA CYS A 300 7.64 -6.21 9.49
C CYS A 300 8.20 -5.17 10.48
N LEU A 301 8.35 -3.90 10.11
CA LEU A 301 8.89 -2.88 11.04
C LEU A 301 8.20 -2.93 12.41
N ALA A 302 6.87 -3.08 12.45
CA ALA A 302 6.14 -3.17 13.71
C ALA A 302 6.48 -4.41 14.58
N ASN A 303 7.04 -5.48 14.02
CA ASN A 303 7.37 -6.74 14.69
C ASN A 303 8.84 -7.14 14.41
N GLU A 304 9.77 -6.45 15.07
CA GLU A 304 11.24 -6.73 15.06
C GLU A 304 11.98 -6.60 13.73
N GLY A 305 11.26 -6.39 12.62
CA GLY A 305 11.87 -6.14 11.31
C GLY A 305 12.28 -4.68 11.10
N GLN A 306 12.41 -4.30 9.83
CA GLN A 306 12.93 -2.99 9.41
C GLN A 306 11.93 -2.30 8.48
N LEU A 307 12.00 -0.97 8.40
CA LEU A 307 11.32 -0.25 7.33
C LEU A 307 12.10 -0.50 6.05
N ALA A 308 11.40 -0.90 4.99
CA ALA A 308 12.03 -1.15 3.71
C ALA A 308 11.50 -0.18 2.65
N ALA A 309 12.38 0.18 1.72
CA ALA A 309 12.02 0.82 0.47
C ALA A 309 12.75 0.14 -0.69
N TYR A 310 12.15 0.25 -1.87
CA TYR A 310 12.70 -0.25 -3.11
C TYR A 310 12.94 0.91 -4.08
N ARG A 311 14.20 1.12 -4.51
CA ARG A 311 14.57 2.15 -5.49
C ARG A 311 14.38 1.61 -6.91
N TRP A 312 13.19 1.81 -7.47
CA TRP A 312 12.88 1.41 -8.85
C TRP A 312 13.51 2.38 -9.85
N ASN A 313 14.22 1.84 -10.83
CA ASN A 313 15.03 2.59 -11.80
C ASN A 313 14.64 2.31 -13.26
N GLY A 314 13.43 1.80 -13.51
CA GLY A 314 12.96 1.45 -14.86
C GLY A 314 13.07 -0.03 -15.20
N GLU A 315 13.56 -0.88 -14.29
CA GLU A 315 13.68 -2.31 -14.52
C GLU A 315 12.32 -3.04 -14.52
N ASN A 316 12.23 -4.10 -15.35
CA ASN A 316 11.07 -4.99 -15.42
C ASN A 316 11.15 -6.20 -14.49
N HIS A 317 12.31 -6.42 -13.85
CA HIS A 317 12.54 -7.53 -12.93
C HIS A 317 13.07 -7.00 -11.62
N ILE A 318 12.54 -7.52 -10.52
CA ILE A 318 12.91 -7.09 -9.18
C ILE A 318 14.34 -7.51 -8.87
N LYS A 319 15.11 -6.58 -8.31
CA LYS A 319 16.52 -6.76 -7.93
C LYS A 319 16.73 -6.51 -6.45
N MET A 320 17.33 -7.46 -5.75
CA MET A 320 17.61 -7.34 -4.31
C MET A 320 18.52 -6.14 -3.99
N THR A 321 19.43 -5.78 -4.90
CA THR A 321 20.36 -4.64 -4.72
C THR A 321 19.67 -3.28 -4.68
N ASN A 322 18.39 -3.18 -5.05
CA ASN A 322 17.65 -1.93 -5.06
C ASN A 322 16.91 -1.67 -3.73
N PHE A 323 16.98 -2.57 -2.76
CA PHE A 323 16.38 -2.35 -1.45
C PHE A 323 17.24 -1.45 -0.55
N VAL A 324 16.56 -0.59 0.21
CA VAL A 324 17.13 0.20 1.30
C VAL A 324 16.34 -0.13 2.56
N PHE A 325 17.06 -0.37 3.66
CA PHE A 325 16.46 -0.77 4.94
C PHE A 325 16.84 0.19 6.05
N GLN A 326 15.86 0.53 6.89
CA GLN A 326 16.03 1.33 8.09
C GLN A 326 15.48 0.57 9.30
N GLY A 327 16.37 0.12 10.18
CA GLY A 327 15.97 -0.52 11.45
C GLY A 327 15.43 0.48 12.47
N LYS A 328 14.73 -0.03 13.49
CA LYS A 328 14.39 0.79 14.66
C LYS A 328 15.67 1.20 15.36
N LYS A 329 15.78 2.48 15.71
CA LYS A 329 16.88 2.92 16.55
C LYS A 329 16.62 2.39 17.96
N THR A 330 17.42 1.45 18.42
CA THR A 330 17.46 1.11 19.84
C THR A 330 17.83 2.39 20.57
N ALA A 331 17.01 2.82 21.53
CA ALA A 331 17.44 3.88 22.44
C ALA A 331 18.76 3.40 23.05
N LEU A 332 19.85 4.12 22.80
CA LEU A 332 21.05 3.99 23.61
C LEU A 332 20.58 4.24 25.04
N LYS A 333 20.61 3.17 25.85
CA LYS A 333 20.28 3.23 27.28
C LYS A 333 21.28 4.10 28.02
#